data_AF-X1QBK4-F1
#
_entry.id   AF-X1QBK4-F1
#
_cell.length_a   1.000
_cell.length_b   1.000
_cell.length_c   1.000
_cell.angle_alpha   90.00
_cell.angle_beta   90.00
_cell.angle_gamma   90.00
#
_symmetry.space_group_name_H-M   'P 1'
#
loop_
_entity.id
_entity.type
_entity.pdbx_description
1 polymer ?
#
loop_
_entity_poly.entity_id
_entity_poly.type
_entity_poly.pdbx_seq_one_letter_code
_entity_poly.pdbx_strand_id
1 'polypeptide(L)'
;TDVPKVRNGNKLPLALFCSCGVGRFEDTRWECVAEELLRSEAGGVIAAIAATKGTGAGSNKLLADSLVRAFRNIKDLNAGDLFFSIATQSSLYVLFGDPGTPLLFPTARSLSSQVDSFITGDTAVISFEPPVTSGKWFSSAYGSWVRKTSSGITETYYAKGELLYRARGGLDAGGRTLRFIVPAGISKGDSAYWHVVCADEDSIYTYLIDGIEVDSVGWTV
;
A
#
# COMPACT_ATOMS: atom_id res chain seq x y z
N THR A 1 22.22 9.09 -5.16
CA THR A 1 22.10 9.63 -6.54
C THR A 1 20.68 9.58 -7.08
N ASP A 2 19.81 8.65 -6.67
CA ASP A 2 18.43 8.60 -7.16
C ASP A 2 17.43 9.43 -6.34
N VAL A 3 17.73 9.74 -5.07
CA VAL A 3 16.88 10.59 -4.22
C VAL A 3 16.54 11.93 -4.90
N PRO A 4 17.50 12.67 -5.51
CA PRO A 4 17.20 13.91 -6.22
C PRO A 4 16.32 13.75 -7.47
N LYS A 5 15.90 12.55 -7.87
CA LYS A 5 14.99 12.30 -9.00
C LYS A 5 13.53 12.14 -8.56
N VAL A 6 13.24 12.10 -7.26
CA VAL A 6 11.88 11.97 -6.73
C VAL A 6 11.09 13.26 -7.02
N ARG A 7 9.90 13.13 -7.61
CA ARG A 7 9.05 14.25 -8.08
C ARG A 7 7.58 14.06 -7.70
N ASN A 8 7.29 13.85 -6.42
CA ASN A 8 5.93 13.68 -5.90
C ASN A 8 5.28 14.98 -5.40
N GLY A 9 5.96 16.13 -5.49
CA GLY A 9 5.40 17.42 -5.05
C GLY A 9 4.88 17.34 -3.61
N ASN A 10 3.66 17.82 -3.38
CA ASN A 10 3.04 17.82 -2.04
C ASN A 10 2.48 16.46 -1.60
N LYS A 11 2.63 15.39 -2.40
CA LYS A 11 2.15 14.04 -2.06
C LYS A 11 3.21 13.29 -1.26
N LEU A 12 3.47 13.78 -0.05
CA LEU A 12 4.59 13.38 0.81
C LEU A 12 4.19 12.18 1.70
N PRO A 13 4.71 10.96 1.45
CA PRO A 13 4.44 9.81 2.31
C PRO A 13 5.27 9.86 3.59
N LEU A 14 4.82 9.15 4.62
CA LEU A 14 5.69 8.64 5.67
C LEU A 14 6.47 7.43 5.12
N ALA A 15 7.79 7.40 5.31
CA ALA A 15 8.62 6.28 4.88
C ALA A 15 9.22 5.50 6.06
N LEU A 16 9.07 4.18 6.06
CA LEU A 16 9.83 3.27 6.94
C LEU A 16 10.92 2.57 6.13
N PHE A 17 12.17 2.80 6.50
CA PHE A 17 13.33 2.19 5.86
C PHE A 17 13.87 1.03 6.67
N CYS A 18 13.36 -0.16 6.39
CA CYS A 18 13.80 -1.43 6.97
C CYS A 18 15.15 -1.90 6.40
N SER A 19 16.17 -1.04 6.43
CA SER A 19 17.50 -1.28 5.84
C SER A 19 18.60 -0.59 6.64
N CYS A 20 19.80 -1.17 6.59
CA CYS A 20 20.97 -0.71 7.32
C CYS A 20 21.43 0.69 6.87
N GLY A 21 21.68 1.58 7.83
CA GLY A 21 22.41 2.85 7.61
C GLY A 21 21.69 3.87 6.72
N VAL A 22 20.40 3.69 6.43
CA VAL A 22 19.63 4.65 5.61
C VAL A 22 19.45 5.98 6.34
N GLY A 23 19.45 5.96 7.68
CA GLY A 23 19.37 7.11 8.56
C GLY A 23 20.70 7.43 9.25
N ARG A 24 21.84 7.18 8.58
CA ARG A 24 23.17 7.42 9.15
C ARG A 24 23.56 8.90 9.13
N PHE A 25 22.79 9.73 9.83
CA PHE A 25 22.93 11.19 9.86
C PHE A 25 24.23 11.67 10.50
N GLU A 26 24.94 10.80 11.23
CA GLU A 26 26.23 11.14 11.83
C GLU A 26 27.41 11.03 10.85
N ASP A 27 27.18 10.57 9.61
CA ASP A 27 28.21 10.55 8.57
C ASP A 27 28.53 11.98 8.11
N THR A 28 29.80 12.38 8.24
CA THR A 28 30.25 13.74 7.87
C THR A 28 30.61 13.87 6.40
N ARG A 29 30.68 12.75 5.66
CA ARG A 29 31.08 12.74 4.25
C ARG A 29 29.88 12.89 3.32
N TRP A 30 28.73 12.36 3.73
CA TRP A 30 27.53 12.28 2.92
C TRP A 30 26.29 12.46 3.80
N GLU A 31 25.34 13.23 3.31
CA GLU A 31 23.98 13.28 3.86
C GLU A 31 23.32 11.90 3.70
N CYS A 32 22.57 11.45 4.70
CA CYS A 32 21.91 10.16 4.60
C CYS A 32 20.64 10.23 3.73
N VAL A 33 20.20 9.07 3.22
CA VAL A 33 19.02 8.99 2.33
C VAL A 33 17.76 9.54 2.99
N ALA A 34 17.58 9.34 4.29
CA ALA A 34 16.44 9.87 5.03
C ALA A 34 16.45 11.41 5.08
N GLU A 35 17.62 12.02 5.28
CA GLU A 35 17.79 13.49 5.26
C GLU A 35 17.58 14.06 3.86
N GLU A 36 18.20 13.47 2.84
CA GLU A 36 18.03 13.91 1.44
C GLU A 36 16.55 13.89 1.02
N LEU A 37 15.80 12.85 1.40
CA LEU A 37 14.37 12.74 1.09
C LEU A 37 13.51 13.74 1.86
N LEU A 38 13.85 14.03 3.12
CA LEU A 38 13.11 14.99 3.93
C LEU A 38 13.32 16.43 3.45
N ARG A 39 14.54 16.74 2.98
CA ARG A 39 14.94 18.10 2.55
C ARG A 39 14.61 18.41 1.09
N SER A 40 14.19 17.42 0.31
CA SER A 40 13.97 17.61 -1.13
C SER A 40 12.78 18.55 -1.41
N GLU A 41 13.03 19.61 -2.17
CA GLU A 41 12.02 20.63 -2.52
C GLU A 41 11.04 20.16 -3.59
N ALA A 42 11.45 19.23 -4.45
CA ALA A 42 10.62 18.75 -5.56
C ALA A 42 9.63 17.63 -5.15
N GLY A 43 9.44 17.45 -3.84
CA GLY A 43 8.79 16.32 -3.21
C GLY A 43 9.79 15.50 -2.39
N GLY A 44 9.35 14.41 -1.78
CA GLY A 44 10.18 13.63 -0.86
C GLY A 44 9.31 12.83 0.08
N VAL A 45 9.57 12.95 1.37
CA VAL A 45 8.78 12.34 2.45
C VAL A 45 8.34 13.40 3.44
N ILE A 46 7.21 13.17 4.11
CA ILE A 46 6.75 14.06 5.18
C ILE A 46 7.50 13.78 6.49
N ALA A 47 7.90 12.53 6.66
CA ALA A 47 8.77 12.03 7.71
C ALA A 47 9.38 10.69 7.28
N ALA A 48 10.52 10.34 7.86
CA ALA A 48 11.15 9.05 7.65
C ALA A 48 11.53 8.38 8.98
N ILE A 49 11.37 7.07 9.07
CA ILE A 49 11.87 6.25 10.16
C ILE A 49 12.97 5.37 9.58
N ALA A 50 14.21 5.59 9.99
CA ALA A 50 15.36 4.95 9.36
C ALA A 50 16.43 4.55 10.39
N ALA A 51 17.14 3.47 10.07
CA ALA A 51 18.20 2.96 10.93
C ALA A 51 19.49 3.76 10.78
N THR A 52 20.07 4.15 11.91
CA THR A 52 21.36 4.84 11.99
C THR A 52 22.55 3.89 11.81
N LYS A 53 22.37 2.58 12.08
CA LYS A 53 23.40 1.54 12.02
C LYS A 53 22.93 0.30 11.28
N GLY A 54 23.74 -0.76 11.32
CA GLY A 54 23.40 -2.07 10.78
C GLY A 54 22.21 -2.70 11.52
N THR A 55 21.28 -3.27 10.76
CA THR A 55 20.06 -3.92 11.26
C THR A 55 19.91 -5.32 10.70
N GLY A 56 19.16 -6.19 11.39
CA GLY A 56 18.85 -7.54 10.92
C GLY A 56 17.47 -7.63 10.25
N ALA A 57 17.30 -8.60 9.36
CA ALA A 57 16.02 -8.86 8.70
C ALA A 57 14.88 -9.12 9.70
N GLY A 58 15.14 -9.89 10.76
CA GLY A 58 14.15 -10.21 11.80
C GLY A 58 13.69 -8.98 12.59
N SER A 59 14.61 -8.13 13.05
CA SER A 59 14.25 -6.88 13.76
C SER A 59 13.47 -5.93 12.86
N ASN A 60 13.83 -5.87 11.58
CA ASN A 60 13.16 -5.00 10.61
C ASN A 60 11.73 -5.46 10.33
N LYS A 61 11.49 -6.77 10.29
CA LYS A 61 10.14 -7.34 10.19
C LYS A 61 9.29 -6.97 11.40
N LEU A 62 9.81 -7.13 12.63
CA LEU A 62 9.08 -6.79 13.86
C LEU A 62 8.70 -5.30 13.92
N LEU A 63 9.60 -4.43 13.45
CA LEU A 63 9.35 -3.00 13.37
C LEU A 63 8.23 -2.70 12.35
N ALA A 64 8.28 -3.29 11.15
CA ALA A 64 7.25 -3.13 10.13
C ALA A 64 5.88 -3.67 10.59
N ASP A 65 5.85 -4.84 11.22
CA ASP A 65 4.62 -5.43 11.77
C ASP A 65 4.01 -4.53 12.86
N SER A 66 4.86 -3.94 13.72
CA SER A 66 4.42 -3.00 14.75
C SER A 66 3.84 -1.71 14.15
N LEU A 67 4.47 -1.17 13.10
CA LEU A 67 3.96 0.01 12.38
C LEU A 67 2.58 -0.26 11.78
N VAL A 68 2.40 -1.41 11.11
CA VAL A 68 1.11 -1.81 10.52
C VAL A 68 0.03 -1.94 11.59
N ARG A 69 0.37 -2.48 12.77
CA ARG A 69 -0.59 -2.56 13.90
C ARG A 69 -0.95 -1.19 14.46
N ALA A 70 0.01 -0.28 14.59
CA ALA A 70 -0.24 1.08 15.05
C ALA A 70 -1.23 1.79 14.12
N PHE A 71 -1.06 1.66 12.81
CA PHE A 71 -1.97 2.20 11.81
C PHE A 71 -3.40 1.66 11.86
N ARG A 72 -3.61 0.43 12.33
CA ARG A 72 -4.96 -0.14 12.45
C ARG A 72 -5.71 0.37 13.69
N ASN A 73 -4.98 0.76 14.73
CA ASN A 73 -5.54 0.93 16.06
C ASN A 73 -5.61 2.39 16.52
N ILE A 74 -4.85 3.29 15.91
CA ILE A 74 -4.75 4.68 16.38
C ILE A 74 -5.17 5.63 15.27
N LYS A 75 -6.27 6.35 15.51
CA LYS A 75 -6.73 7.46 14.68
C LYS A 75 -5.98 8.71 15.10
N ASP A 76 -5.76 9.62 14.14
CA ASP A 76 -5.22 10.96 14.39
C ASP A 76 -3.79 10.96 14.98
N LEU A 77 -2.93 10.02 14.55
CA LEU A 77 -1.53 10.00 14.95
C LEU A 77 -0.75 11.16 14.32
N ASN A 78 0.14 11.76 15.10
CA ASN A 78 1.29 12.45 14.53
C ASN A 78 2.47 11.47 14.32
N ALA A 79 3.49 11.91 13.58
CA ALA A 79 4.66 11.10 13.27
C ALA A 79 5.40 10.63 14.53
N GLY A 80 5.43 11.45 15.58
CA GLY A 80 6.05 11.16 16.86
C GLY A 80 5.34 10.03 17.63
N ASP A 81 4.02 10.09 17.75
CA ASP A 81 3.20 9.08 18.41
C ASP A 81 3.35 7.72 17.72
N LEU A 82 3.34 7.72 16.38
CA LEU A 82 3.57 6.52 15.59
C LEU A 82 4.97 5.96 15.83
N PHE A 83 6.01 6.80 15.78
CA PHE A 83 7.38 6.38 16.05
C PHE A 83 7.53 5.83 17.47
N PHE A 84 6.97 6.51 18.47
CA PHE A 84 7.05 6.08 19.87
C PHE A 84 6.39 4.71 20.07
N SER A 85 5.28 4.43 19.37
CA SER A 85 4.60 3.13 19.41
C SER A 85 5.48 1.96 18.94
N ILE A 86 6.51 2.23 18.12
CA ILE A 86 7.42 1.22 17.56
C ILE A 86 8.86 1.35 18.08
N ALA A 87 9.23 2.45 18.72
CA ALA A 87 10.60 2.76 19.13
C ALA A 87 11.19 1.72 20.11
N THR A 88 10.33 1.06 20.89
CA THR A 88 10.73 -0.03 21.80
C THR A 88 11.27 -1.26 21.08
N GLN A 89 10.98 -1.41 19.78
CA GLN A 89 11.46 -2.55 18.99
C GLN A 89 12.94 -2.44 18.62
N SER A 90 13.49 -1.22 18.54
CA SER A 90 14.90 -1.01 18.21
C SER A 90 15.36 0.41 18.52
N SER A 91 16.43 0.52 19.30
CA SER A 91 17.14 1.79 19.54
C SER A 91 17.97 2.28 18.34
N LEU A 92 18.04 1.49 17.26
CA LEU A 92 18.82 1.85 16.07
C LEU A 92 18.04 2.73 15.10
N TYR A 93 16.71 2.81 15.25
CA TYR A 93 15.83 3.60 14.41
C TYR A 93 15.54 4.94 15.04
N VAL A 94 15.52 5.98 14.21
CA VAL A 94 15.18 7.34 14.61
C VAL A 94 14.13 7.91 13.65
N LEU A 95 13.36 8.87 14.15
CA LEU A 95 12.43 9.66 13.35
C LEU A 95 13.16 10.88 12.78
N PHE A 96 13.03 11.05 11.47
CA PHE A 96 13.43 12.23 10.71
C PHE A 96 12.17 13.01 10.33
N GLY A 97 12.14 14.30 10.64
CA GLY A 97 10.98 15.18 10.43
C GLY A 97 10.47 15.75 11.74
N ASP A 98 9.37 16.50 11.66
CA ASP A 98 8.72 17.07 12.84
C ASP A 98 7.82 16.00 13.49
N PRO A 99 8.09 15.58 14.76
CA PRO A 99 7.25 14.62 15.47
C PRO A 99 5.80 15.09 15.63
N GLY A 100 5.54 16.40 15.66
CA GLY A 100 4.19 16.97 15.73
C GLY A 100 3.41 16.88 14.42
N THR A 101 4.02 16.41 13.33
CA THR A 101 3.37 16.36 12.02
C THR A 101 2.18 15.40 12.02
N PRO A 102 0.95 15.87 11.77
CA PRO A 102 -0.22 15.00 11.69
C PRO A 102 -0.11 14.07 10.47
N LEU A 103 -0.37 12.79 10.68
CA LEU A 103 -0.41 11.80 9.61
C LEU A 103 -1.83 11.67 9.09
N LEU A 104 -1.98 11.91 7.79
CA LEU A 104 -3.27 11.72 7.11
C LEU A 104 -3.46 10.23 6.82
N PHE A 105 -4.49 9.66 7.45
CA PHE A 105 -4.94 8.32 7.13
C PHE A 105 -6.02 8.37 6.06
N PRO A 106 -6.02 7.43 5.09
CA PRO A 106 -7.16 7.25 4.22
C PRO A 106 -8.40 7.05 5.08
N THR A 107 -9.35 7.98 4.98
CA THR A 107 -10.62 7.84 5.70
C THR A 107 -11.36 6.65 5.07
N ALA A 108 -11.67 5.64 5.88
CA ALA A 108 -12.53 4.54 5.47
C ALA A 108 -13.94 5.09 5.20
N ARG A 109 -14.18 5.51 3.97
CA ARG A 109 -15.55 5.67 3.45
C ARG A 109 -16.04 4.29 3.01
N SER A 110 -17.34 4.06 3.04
CA SER A 110 -17.89 2.94 2.28
C SER A 110 -17.77 3.28 0.79
N LEU A 111 -17.29 2.32 -0.01
CA LEU A 111 -17.44 2.41 -1.46
C LEU A 111 -18.81 1.84 -1.80
N SER A 112 -19.65 2.61 -2.50
CA SER A 112 -20.80 1.98 -3.17
C SER A 112 -20.24 1.16 -4.32
N SER A 113 -20.36 -0.17 -4.21
CA SER A 113 -19.78 -1.08 -5.18
C SER A 113 -20.67 -2.30 -5.41
N GLN A 114 -20.70 -2.79 -6.65
CA GLN A 114 -21.31 -4.06 -7.01
C GLN A 114 -20.24 -4.93 -7.67
N VAL A 115 -20.21 -6.20 -7.27
CA VAL A 115 -19.30 -7.21 -7.80
C VAL A 115 -20.13 -8.42 -8.17
N ASP A 116 -20.10 -8.80 -9.43
CA ASP A 116 -20.64 -10.09 -9.87
C ASP A 116 -19.66 -11.21 -9.49
N SER A 117 -20.17 -12.43 -9.29
CA SER A 117 -19.32 -13.60 -9.05
C SER A 117 -18.28 -13.78 -10.17
N PHE A 118 -17.06 -14.17 -9.82
CA PHE A 118 -16.02 -14.37 -10.83
C PHE A 118 -16.16 -15.79 -11.38
N ILE A 119 -16.66 -15.91 -12.60
CA ILE A 119 -16.81 -17.20 -13.28
C ILE A 119 -15.66 -17.37 -14.28
N THR A 120 -14.82 -18.38 -14.06
CA THR A 120 -13.67 -18.68 -14.92
C THR A 120 -14.08 -18.83 -16.39
N GLY A 121 -13.46 -18.04 -17.27
CA GLY A 121 -13.77 -18.02 -18.70
C GLY A 121 -14.95 -17.14 -19.10
N ASP A 122 -15.67 -16.54 -18.15
CA ASP A 122 -16.79 -15.64 -18.40
C ASP A 122 -16.41 -14.17 -18.15
N THR A 123 -17.30 -13.25 -18.54
CA THR A 123 -17.16 -11.82 -18.32
C THR A 123 -17.66 -11.43 -16.93
N ALA A 124 -16.75 -11.03 -16.05
CA ALA A 124 -17.09 -10.39 -14.79
C ALA A 124 -17.42 -8.90 -15.01
N VAL A 125 -18.40 -8.41 -14.25
CA VAL A 125 -18.73 -7.00 -14.16
C VAL A 125 -18.51 -6.51 -12.73
N ILE A 126 -17.73 -5.45 -12.60
CA ILE A 126 -17.51 -4.76 -11.33
C ILE A 126 -17.89 -3.30 -11.52
N SER A 127 -18.54 -2.72 -10.52
CA SER A 127 -18.88 -1.30 -10.57
C SER A 127 -18.70 -0.61 -9.24
N PHE A 128 -18.35 0.68 -9.29
CA PHE A 128 -18.19 1.52 -8.11
C PHE A 128 -18.58 2.96 -8.39
N GLU A 129 -19.08 3.65 -7.35
CA GLU A 129 -19.23 5.10 -7.34
C GLU A 129 -17.99 5.74 -6.71
N PRO A 130 -17.21 6.56 -7.45
CA PRO A 130 -16.06 7.25 -6.89
C PRO A 130 -16.46 8.17 -5.72
N PRO A 131 -15.68 8.24 -4.62
CA PRO A 131 -15.96 9.14 -3.50
C PRO A 131 -15.64 10.62 -3.80
N VAL A 132 -15.13 10.90 -5.00
CA VAL A 132 -14.67 12.20 -5.49
C VAL A 132 -15.12 12.39 -6.94
N THR A 133 -15.44 13.63 -7.31
CA THR A 133 -16.01 13.97 -8.63
C THR A 133 -14.98 14.21 -9.72
N SER A 134 -13.70 14.34 -9.37
CA SER A 134 -12.60 14.58 -10.30
C SER A 134 -11.31 13.90 -9.83
N GLY A 135 -10.32 13.82 -10.72
CA GLY A 135 -9.02 13.21 -10.43
C GLY A 135 -8.76 11.94 -11.25
N LYS A 136 -8.20 10.92 -10.61
CA LYS A 136 -7.81 9.65 -11.25
C LYS A 136 -8.29 8.47 -10.44
N TRP A 137 -8.54 7.37 -11.13
CA TRP A 137 -8.81 6.08 -10.51
C TRP A 137 -7.90 4.99 -11.05
N PHE A 138 -7.68 3.99 -10.21
CA PHE A 138 -7.00 2.75 -10.51
C PHE A 138 -7.80 1.60 -9.92
N SER A 139 -8.03 0.56 -10.72
CA SER A 139 -8.78 -0.63 -10.33
C SER A 139 -7.97 -1.87 -10.69
N SER A 140 -7.93 -2.83 -9.79
CA SER A 140 -7.26 -4.12 -10.05
C SER A 140 -7.93 -5.25 -9.29
N ALA A 141 -8.16 -6.38 -9.95
CA ALA A 141 -8.64 -7.60 -9.33
C ALA A 141 -7.57 -8.68 -9.38
N TYR A 142 -7.51 -9.49 -8.34
CA TYR A 142 -6.51 -10.54 -8.16
C TYR A 142 -7.18 -11.80 -7.61
N GLY A 143 -6.58 -12.96 -7.87
CA GLY A 143 -6.91 -14.19 -7.15
C GLY A 143 -6.40 -14.17 -5.70
N SER A 144 -6.69 -15.26 -4.99
CA SER A 144 -6.34 -15.48 -3.58
C SER A 144 -4.91 -15.04 -3.22
N TRP A 145 -4.74 -14.55 -1.99
CA TRP A 145 -3.42 -14.33 -1.41
C TRP A 145 -2.60 -15.62 -1.40
N VAL A 146 -1.38 -15.57 -1.94
CA VAL A 146 -0.50 -16.73 -2.03
C VAL A 146 0.54 -16.68 -0.93
N ARG A 147 0.59 -17.73 -0.11
CA ARG A 147 1.65 -17.91 0.88
C ARG A 147 2.98 -18.20 0.18
N LYS A 148 4.00 -17.36 0.42
CA LYS A 148 5.36 -17.52 -0.11
C LYS A 148 6.34 -17.72 1.03
N THR A 149 7.33 -18.58 0.81
CA THR A 149 8.46 -18.80 1.73
C THR A 149 9.75 -18.46 1.00
N SER A 150 10.53 -17.53 1.55
CA SER A 150 11.87 -17.24 1.02
C SER A 150 12.89 -18.18 1.64
N SER A 151 13.51 -19.04 0.84
CA SER A 151 14.45 -20.08 1.29
C SER A 151 15.73 -19.54 1.94
N GLY A 152 16.09 -18.28 1.68
CA GLY A 152 17.30 -17.67 2.26
C GLY A 152 17.12 -17.08 3.66
N ILE A 153 15.88 -16.89 4.13
CA ILE A 153 15.58 -16.17 5.38
C ILE A 153 14.53 -16.90 6.24
N THR A 154 14.00 -18.04 5.77
CA THR A 154 12.94 -18.85 6.44
C THR A 154 11.73 -18.01 6.89
N GLU A 155 11.38 -16.99 6.11
CA GLU A 155 10.24 -16.13 6.39
C GLU A 155 9.08 -16.46 5.46
N THR A 156 7.90 -16.61 6.06
CA THR A 156 6.64 -16.78 5.34
C THR A 156 5.93 -15.43 5.26
N TYR A 157 5.50 -15.03 4.08
CA TYR A 157 4.64 -13.86 3.86
C TYR A 157 3.53 -14.18 2.86
N TYR A 158 2.49 -13.34 2.83
CA TYR A 158 1.43 -13.42 1.82
C TYR A 158 1.74 -12.43 0.69
N ALA A 159 1.79 -12.94 -0.54
CA ALA A 159 1.93 -12.15 -1.74
C ALA A 159 0.57 -12.03 -2.46
N LYS A 160 0.41 -10.99 -3.27
CA LYS A 160 -0.75 -10.85 -4.15
C LYS A 160 -0.86 -12.09 -5.04
N GLY A 161 -2.08 -12.59 -5.23
CA GLY A 161 -2.37 -13.65 -6.19
C GLY A 161 -2.18 -13.22 -7.64
N GLU A 162 -2.61 -14.08 -8.55
CA GLU A 162 -2.59 -13.80 -9.98
C GLU A 162 -3.40 -12.54 -10.33
N LEU A 163 -2.89 -11.72 -11.25
CA LEU A 163 -3.59 -10.53 -11.71
C LEU A 163 -4.71 -10.95 -12.67
N LEU A 164 -5.96 -10.74 -12.28
CA LEU A 164 -7.14 -11.03 -13.10
C LEU A 164 -7.49 -9.83 -13.98
N TYR A 165 -7.36 -8.63 -13.41
CA TYR A 165 -7.76 -7.39 -14.07
C TYR A 165 -6.94 -6.21 -13.59
N ARG A 166 -6.71 -5.24 -14.48
CA ARG A 166 -6.16 -3.94 -14.14
C ARG A 166 -6.63 -2.86 -15.11
N ALA A 167 -7.09 -1.74 -14.58
CA ALA A 167 -7.36 -0.54 -15.37
C ALA A 167 -7.11 0.72 -14.57
N ARG A 168 -7.04 1.84 -15.30
CA ARG A 168 -6.93 3.18 -14.75
C ARG A 168 -7.62 4.17 -15.68
N GLY A 169 -8.05 5.29 -15.13
CA GLY A 169 -8.66 6.36 -15.92
C GLY A 169 -8.74 7.68 -15.18
N GLY A 170 -9.26 8.69 -15.86
CA GLY A 170 -9.69 9.93 -15.23
C GLY A 170 -11.03 9.72 -14.51
N LEU A 171 -11.27 10.54 -13.50
CA LEU A 171 -12.57 10.67 -12.85
C LEU A 171 -13.31 11.87 -13.45
N ASP A 172 -14.49 11.57 -13.96
CA ASP A 172 -15.61 12.44 -14.32
C ASP A 172 -16.84 12.00 -13.51
N ALA A 173 -17.78 12.91 -13.25
CA ALA A 173 -18.90 12.62 -12.35
C ALA A 173 -19.64 11.30 -12.70
N GLY A 174 -20.04 10.54 -11.68
CA GLY A 174 -20.85 9.32 -11.83
C GLY A 174 -20.07 8.01 -11.69
N GLY A 175 -20.82 6.91 -11.67
CA GLY A 175 -20.31 5.57 -11.43
C GLY A 175 -19.43 5.03 -12.55
N ARG A 176 -18.67 3.99 -12.22
CA ARG A 176 -17.83 3.24 -13.15
C ARG A 176 -18.28 1.81 -13.21
N THR A 177 -18.45 1.31 -14.42
CA THR A 177 -18.70 -0.10 -14.70
C THR A 177 -17.55 -0.62 -15.54
N LEU A 178 -16.86 -1.63 -15.05
CA LEU A 178 -15.72 -2.25 -15.68
C LEU A 178 -16.08 -3.70 -16.00
N ARG A 179 -15.66 -4.16 -17.18
CA ARG A 179 -15.92 -5.51 -17.66
C ARG A 179 -14.60 -6.16 -18.07
N PHE A 180 -14.41 -7.41 -17.68
CA PHE A 180 -13.23 -8.17 -18.06
C PHE A 180 -13.52 -9.66 -18.06
N ILE A 181 -12.76 -10.41 -18.86
CA ILE A 181 -12.85 -11.87 -18.89
C ILE A 181 -12.02 -12.41 -17.73
N VAL A 182 -12.60 -13.28 -16.90
CA VAL A 182 -11.88 -13.95 -15.81
C VAL A 182 -10.97 -15.02 -16.43
N PRO A 183 -9.63 -14.94 -16.22
CA PRO A 183 -8.69 -15.90 -16.81
C PRO A 183 -8.97 -17.35 -16.41
N ALA A 184 -8.71 -18.29 -17.32
CA ALA A 184 -8.89 -19.73 -17.07
C ALA A 184 -8.02 -20.31 -15.94
N GLY A 185 -6.98 -19.57 -15.50
CA GLY A 185 -5.99 -20.01 -14.52
C GLY A 185 -6.47 -20.00 -13.06
N ILE A 186 -7.60 -19.34 -12.76
CA ILE A 186 -8.20 -19.34 -11.42
C ILE A 186 -9.24 -20.46 -11.30
N SER A 187 -9.19 -21.22 -10.22
CA SER A 187 -9.99 -22.45 -10.05
C SER A 187 -11.26 -22.19 -9.26
N LYS A 188 -12.31 -22.98 -9.55
CA LYS A 188 -13.53 -23.01 -8.73
C LYS A 188 -13.19 -23.30 -7.27
N GLY A 189 -13.73 -22.49 -6.37
CA GLY A 189 -13.48 -22.59 -4.93
C GLY A 189 -12.31 -21.75 -4.43
N ASP A 190 -11.58 -21.09 -5.33
CA ASP A 190 -10.65 -20.02 -4.95
C ASP A 190 -11.42 -18.77 -4.49
N SER A 191 -10.74 -17.88 -3.77
CA SER A 191 -11.23 -16.52 -3.54
C SER A 191 -10.52 -15.53 -4.46
N ALA A 192 -11.16 -14.38 -4.65
CA ALA A 192 -10.58 -13.24 -5.32
C ALA A 192 -10.83 -11.98 -4.49
N TYR A 193 -10.05 -10.96 -4.80
CA TYR A 193 -10.25 -9.63 -4.23
C TYR A 193 -10.10 -8.56 -5.29
N TRP A 194 -10.77 -7.45 -5.03
CA TRP A 194 -10.81 -6.28 -5.88
C TRP A 194 -10.31 -5.06 -5.10
N HIS A 195 -9.31 -4.38 -5.66
CA HIS A 195 -8.74 -3.16 -5.12
C HIS A 195 -9.10 -1.97 -6.00
N VAL A 196 -9.66 -0.93 -5.39
CA VAL A 196 -9.99 0.35 -6.02
C VAL A 196 -9.22 1.46 -5.32
N VAL A 197 -8.61 2.34 -6.09
CA VAL A 197 -7.99 3.58 -5.63
C VAL A 197 -8.59 4.73 -6.40
N CYS A 198 -9.09 5.74 -5.70
CA CYS A 198 -9.51 7.02 -6.25
C CYS A 198 -8.66 8.12 -5.63
N ALA A 199 -8.17 9.05 -6.42
CA ALA A 199 -7.36 10.16 -5.93
C ALA A 199 -7.70 11.45 -6.65
N ASP A 200 -7.83 12.53 -5.90
CA ASP A 200 -7.89 13.89 -6.40
C ASP A 200 -6.56 14.62 -6.12
N GLU A 201 -6.58 15.95 -6.02
CA GLU A 201 -5.38 16.73 -5.71
C GLU A 201 -4.95 16.59 -4.24
N ASP A 202 -5.92 16.40 -3.33
CA ASP A 202 -5.73 16.52 -1.88
C ASP A 202 -5.79 15.17 -1.14
N SER A 203 -6.47 14.19 -1.71
CA SER A 203 -6.88 12.97 -1.03
C SER A 203 -6.69 11.72 -1.88
N ILE A 204 -6.35 10.61 -1.20
CA ILE A 204 -6.30 9.27 -1.78
C ILE A 204 -7.23 8.36 -0.98
N TYR A 205 -8.16 7.74 -1.69
CA TYR A 205 -9.11 6.77 -1.16
C TYR A 205 -8.76 5.38 -1.68
N THR A 206 -8.65 4.41 -0.77
CA THR A 206 -8.30 3.03 -1.11
C THR A 206 -9.34 2.07 -0.53
N TYR A 207 -9.79 1.11 -1.34
CA TYR A 207 -10.85 0.17 -1.00
C TYR A 207 -10.46 -1.23 -1.40
N LEU A 208 -10.56 -2.18 -0.48
CA LEU A 208 -10.35 -3.61 -0.73
C LEU A 208 -11.67 -4.34 -0.50
N ILE A 209 -12.20 -4.91 -1.58
CA ILE A 209 -13.34 -5.83 -1.54
C ILE A 209 -12.75 -7.24 -1.62
N ASP A 210 -12.79 -7.98 -0.53
CA ASP A 210 -12.21 -9.32 -0.42
C ASP A 210 -13.33 -10.38 -0.29
N GLY A 211 -12.98 -11.65 -0.47
CA GLY A 211 -13.93 -12.76 -0.35
C GLY A 211 -14.87 -12.91 -1.55
N ILE A 212 -14.46 -12.45 -2.74
CA ILE A 212 -15.20 -12.67 -3.98
C ILE A 212 -15.07 -14.15 -4.34
N GLU A 213 -16.18 -14.88 -4.40
CA GLU A 213 -16.17 -16.29 -4.78
C GLU A 213 -15.84 -16.48 -6.26
N VAL A 214 -14.98 -17.45 -6.54
CA VAL A 214 -14.66 -17.90 -7.90
C VAL A 214 -15.40 -19.20 -8.19
N ASP A 215 -16.22 -19.17 -9.24
CA ASP A 215 -16.87 -20.36 -9.78
C ASP A 215 -16.33 -20.69 -11.19
N SER A 216 -16.68 -21.84 -11.72
CA SER A 216 -16.38 -22.23 -13.10
C SER A 216 -17.69 -22.49 -13.84
N VAL A 217 -17.76 -22.13 -15.12
CA VAL A 217 -18.88 -22.54 -15.98
C VAL A 217 -18.97 -24.07 -15.93
N GLY A 218 -20.04 -24.58 -15.34
CA GLY A 218 -20.36 -26.00 -15.41
C GLY A 218 -20.73 -26.30 -16.85
N TRP A 219 -19.79 -26.82 -17.63
CA TRP A 219 -20.15 -27.47 -18.89
C TRP A 219 -20.93 -28.73 -18.52
N THR A 220 -22.25 -28.63 -18.48
CA THR A 220 -23.10 -29.82 -18.68
C THR A 220 -22.85 -30.28 -20.11
N VAL A 221 -22.03 -31.32 -20.24
CA VAL A 221 -21.90 -32.12 -21.47
C VAL A 221 -23.19 -32.87 -21.73
#